data_AF-A0A2P4P286-F1
#
_entry.id   AF-A0A2P4P286-F1
#
_cell.length_a   1.000
_cell.length_b   1.000
_cell.length_c   1.000
_cell.angle_alpha   90.00
_cell.angle_beta   90.00
_cell.angle_gamma   90.00
#
_symmetry.space_group_name_H-M   'P 1'
#
loop_
_entity.id
_entity.type
_entity.pdbx_description
1 polymer ?
#
loop_
_entity_poly.entity_id
_entity_poly.type
_entity_poly.pdbx_seq_one_letter_code
_entity_poly.pdbx_strand_id
1 'polypeptide(L)'
;MTQFCHDLRNLKEGLVIDNVKWNFQFYFSSDWKFLAICLGDLSKEWKINKEIDKLVEQNNYYKGHIRKPLFDMIPLNHWVPDELHIMLRITDRLWSLVIAELTEYGLFNDTARKIIVEEMKRIKVKFQFWQIQESKTWSYTSLMGNDKIK
;
A
#
# COMPACT_ATOMS: atom_id res chain seq x y z
N MET A 1 -1.53 12.52 -19.41
CA MET A 1 -2.27 12.46 -18.12
C MET A 1 -3.44 13.44 -18.10
N THR A 2 -3.25 14.70 -18.52
CA THR A 2 -4.32 15.73 -18.56
C THR A 2 -5.50 15.36 -19.46
N GLN A 3 -5.26 14.80 -20.66
CA GLN A 3 -6.31 14.32 -21.56
C GLN A 3 -7.13 13.19 -20.92
N PHE A 4 -6.45 12.18 -20.37
CA PHE A 4 -7.09 11.06 -19.69
C PHE A 4 -8.01 11.50 -18.54
N CYS A 5 -7.55 12.42 -17.67
CA CYS A 5 -8.39 12.94 -16.60
C CYS A 5 -9.57 13.77 -17.12
N HIS A 6 -9.41 14.48 -18.25
CA HIS A 6 -10.52 15.19 -18.88
C HIS A 6 -11.57 14.21 -19.43
N ASP A 7 -11.13 13.18 -20.13
CA ASP A 7 -12.01 12.15 -20.70
C ASP A 7 -12.79 11.39 -19.61
N LEU A 8 -12.14 11.08 -18.49
CA LEU A 8 -12.80 10.47 -17.32
C LEU A 8 -13.88 11.37 -16.71
N ARG A 9 -13.66 12.69 -16.66
CA ARG A 9 -14.69 13.63 -16.17
C ARG A 9 -15.89 13.67 -17.11
N ASN A 10 -15.66 13.69 -18.42
CA ASN A 10 -16.74 13.63 -19.39
C ASN A 10 -17.53 12.32 -19.26
N LEU A 11 -16.84 11.20 -19.03
CA LEU A 11 -17.48 9.90 -18.82
C LEU A 11 -18.29 9.83 -17.51
N LYS A 12 -17.91 10.58 -16.48
CA LYS A 12 -18.64 10.66 -15.21
C LYS A 12 -20.07 11.20 -15.39
N GLU A 13 -20.29 12.08 -16.37
CA GLU A 13 -21.61 12.65 -16.68
C GLU A 13 -22.57 11.63 -17.33
N GLY A 14 -22.03 10.46 -17.70
CA GLY A 14 -22.72 9.35 -18.33
C GLY A 14 -22.49 9.29 -19.84
N LEU A 15 -22.84 8.16 -20.44
CA LEU A 15 -22.70 7.91 -21.87
C LEU A 15 -24.04 7.46 -22.46
N VAL A 16 -24.42 8.01 -23.61
CA VAL A 16 -25.64 7.60 -24.31
C VAL A 16 -25.26 6.65 -25.45
N ILE A 17 -25.75 5.43 -25.38
CA ILE A 17 -25.60 4.40 -26.41
C ILE A 17 -27.00 3.86 -26.71
N ASP A 18 -27.41 3.87 -27.98
CA ASP A 18 -28.72 3.38 -28.44
C ASP A 18 -29.91 3.96 -27.65
N ASN A 19 -29.90 5.29 -27.43
CA ASN A 19 -30.89 6.02 -26.61
C ASN A 19 -30.95 5.61 -25.12
N VAL A 20 -30.04 4.77 -24.63
CA VAL A 20 -29.92 4.41 -23.21
C VAL A 20 -28.82 5.25 -22.58
N LYS A 21 -29.14 5.97 -21.49
CA LYS A 21 -28.16 6.69 -20.69
C LYS A 21 -27.53 5.75 -19.65
N TRP A 22 -26.24 5.49 -19.80
CA TRP A 22 -25.41 4.74 -18.88
C TRP A 22 -24.73 5.69 -17.89
N ASN A 23 -24.93 5.47 -16.60
CA ASN A 23 -24.25 6.22 -15.54
C ASN A 23 -23.10 5.37 -14.98
N PHE A 24 -21.95 5.99 -14.74
CA PHE A 24 -20.76 5.30 -14.24
C PHE A 24 -20.45 5.73 -12.80
N GLN A 25 -20.14 4.74 -11.96
CA GLN A 25 -19.50 4.97 -10.66
C GLN A 25 -18.07 4.47 -10.75
N PHE A 26 -17.12 5.39 -10.58
CA PHE A 26 -15.71 5.04 -10.62
C PHE A 26 -15.23 4.62 -9.24
N TYR A 27 -14.42 3.56 -9.24
CA TYR A 27 -13.59 3.11 -8.13
C TYR A 27 -12.15 3.12 -8.59
N PHE A 28 -11.26 3.44 -7.67
CA PHE A 28 -9.82 3.43 -7.96
C PHE A 28 -9.10 2.56 -6.93
N SER A 29 -8.27 1.64 -7.42
CA SER A 29 -7.43 0.82 -6.56
C SER A 29 -5.97 0.96 -6.96
N SER A 30 -5.11 0.97 -5.95
CA SER A 30 -3.67 1.06 -6.15
C SER A 30 -2.91 0.55 -4.93
N ASP A 31 -1.62 0.34 -5.14
CA ASP A 31 -0.66 0.02 -4.08
C ASP A 31 -0.73 1.08 -2.96
N TRP A 32 -0.52 0.64 -1.72
CA TRP A 32 -0.59 1.50 -0.53
C TRP A 32 0.34 2.72 -0.60
N LYS A 33 1.46 2.68 -1.33
CA LYS A 33 2.36 3.82 -1.57
C LYS A 33 1.70 4.85 -2.47
N PHE A 34 0.98 4.41 -3.49
CA PHE A 34 0.25 5.32 -4.37
C PHE A 34 -0.93 5.94 -3.62
N LEU A 35 -1.62 5.14 -2.81
CA LEU A 35 -2.61 5.66 -1.87
C LEU A 35 -1.99 6.63 -0.86
N ALA A 36 -0.80 6.36 -0.33
CA ALA A 36 -0.08 7.28 0.53
C ALA A 36 0.25 8.61 -0.16
N ILE A 37 0.53 8.59 -1.46
CA ILE A 37 0.80 9.82 -2.21
C ILE A 37 -0.49 10.60 -2.47
N CYS A 38 -1.58 9.90 -2.80
CA CYS A 38 -2.89 10.52 -3.04
C CYS A 38 -3.61 10.95 -1.77
N LEU A 39 -3.34 10.25 -0.67
CA LEU A 39 -3.94 10.49 0.64
C LEU A 39 -3.01 11.28 1.55
N GLY A 40 -1.70 11.34 1.35
CA GLY A 40 -0.75 12.12 2.17
C GLY A 40 0.08 11.31 3.20
N ASP A 41 0.85 12.03 4.01
CA ASP A 41 1.86 11.52 4.97
C ASP A 41 1.38 10.44 5.97
N LEU A 42 1.68 9.16 5.68
CA LEU A 42 1.33 8.00 6.51
C LEU A 42 1.93 7.97 7.92
N SER A 43 2.82 8.89 8.29
CA SER A 43 3.38 8.97 9.66
C SER A 43 2.40 9.54 10.70
N LYS A 44 1.20 9.96 10.27
CA LYS A 44 0.18 10.60 11.12
C LYS A 44 -1.03 9.70 11.33
N GLU A 45 -1.85 10.02 12.34
CA GLU A 45 -3.16 9.37 12.49
C GLU A 45 -4.10 9.77 11.34
N TRP A 46 -4.62 8.79 10.61
CA TRP A 46 -5.55 8.99 9.51
C TRP A 46 -6.95 8.56 9.93
N LYS A 47 -7.89 9.51 9.93
CA LYS A 47 -9.33 9.20 9.95
C LYS A 47 -9.83 9.10 8.51
N ILE A 48 -10.56 8.02 8.19
CA ILE A 48 -11.11 7.71 6.85
C ILE A 48 -12.17 8.72 6.40
N ASN A 49 -12.70 9.54 7.32
CA ASN A 49 -13.77 10.51 7.05
C ASN A 49 -13.24 11.80 6.40
N LYS A 50 -12.57 11.70 5.24
CA LYS A 50 -12.13 12.85 4.45
C LYS A 50 -13.02 13.02 3.22
N GLU A 51 -13.31 14.27 2.87
CA GLU A 51 -14.07 14.62 1.67
C GLU A 51 -13.12 15.09 0.56
N ILE A 52 -13.37 14.63 -0.67
CA ILE A 52 -12.56 14.99 -1.82
C ILE A 52 -12.71 16.48 -2.17
N ASP A 53 -13.89 17.05 -2.00
CA ASP A 53 -14.19 18.44 -2.38
C ASP A 53 -13.35 19.44 -1.58
N LYS A 54 -13.20 19.20 -0.27
CA LYS A 54 -12.32 20.00 0.62
C LYS A 54 -10.86 19.99 0.17
N LEU A 55 -10.38 18.88 -0.37
CA LEU A 55 -9.02 18.77 -0.91
C LEU A 55 -8.87 19.45 -2.27
N VAL A 56 -9.92 19.45 -3.08
CA VAL A 56 -9.94 20.13 -4.39
C VAL A 56 -9.89 21.65 -4.23
N GLU A 57 -10.64 22.18 -3.26
CA GLU A 57 -10.65 23.60 -2.92
C GLU A 57 -9.32 24.03 -2.28
N GLN A 58 -8.81 23.23 -1.33
CA GLN A 58 -7.59 23.53 -0.60
C GLN A 58 -6.76 22.26 -0.35
N ASN A 59 -5.70 22.09 -1.15
CA ASN A 59 -4.85 20.89 -1.11
C ASN A 59 -4.14 20.62 0.24
N ASN A 60 -4.04 21.62 1.13
CA ASN A 60 -3.44 21.48 2.46
C ASN A 60 -4.48 21.50 3.59
N TYR A 61 -5.77 21.40 3.27
CA TYR A 61 -6.87 21.40 4.26
C TYR A 61 -6.68 20.32 5.32
N TYR A 62 -6.28 19.11 4.89
CA TYR A 62 -5.89 18.04 5.78
C TYR A 62 -4.37 17.96 5.90
N LYS A 63 -3.87 17.89 7.14
CA LYS A 63 -2.44 17.68 7.42
C LYS A 63 -1.93 16.43 6.69
N GLY A 64 -0.81 16.57 5.97
CA GLY A 64 -0.19 15.48 5.21
C GLY A 64 -0.48 15.50 3.71
N HIS A 65 -1.49 16.25 3.25
CA HIS A 65 -1.72 16.49 1.82
C HIS A 65 -0.91 17.69 1.34
N ILE A 66 -0.15 17.50 0.27
CA ILE A 66 0.76 18.53 -0.28
C ILE A 66 0.31 18.96 -1.69
N ARG A 67 -0.45 18.12 -2.39
CA ARG A 67 -0.84 18.32 -3.80
C ARG A 67 -2.30 17.97 -4.00
N LYS A 68 -2.88 18.52 -5.07
CA LYS A 68 -4.24 18.21 -5.49
C LYS A 68 -4.36 16.71 -5.80
N PRO A 69 -5.46 16.05 -5.40
CA PRO A 69 -5.72 14.67 -5.77
C PRO A 69 -5.64 14.46 -7.28
N LEU A 70 -4.97 13.39 -7.70
CA LEU A 70 -4.82 13.09 -9.14
C LEU A 70 -6.16 12.81 -9.80
N PHE A 71 -7.03 12.10 -9.09
CA PHE A 71 -8.37 11.75 -9.54
C PHE A 71 -9.43 12.45 -8.67
N ASP A 72 -9.51 13.77 -8.80
CA ASP A 72 -10.47 14.60 -8.04
C ASP A 72 -11.95 14.27 -8.30
N MET A 73 -12.28 13.66 -9.44
CA MET A 73 -13.65 13.23 -9.72
C MET A 73 -14.07 11.94 -9.02
N ILE A 74 -13.16 11.20 -8.37
CA ILE A 74 -13.47 9.95 -7.65
C ILE A 74 -13.56 10.25 -6.15
N PRO A 75 -14.74 10.06 -5.52
CA PRO A 75 -14.92 10.23 -4.08
C PRO A 75 -13.94 9.38 -3.27
N LEU A 76 -13.42 9.90 -2.14
CA LEU A 76 -12.39 9.21 -1.33
C LEU A 76 -12.85 7.84 -0.79
N ASN A 77 -14.14 7.67 -0.51
CA ASN A 77 -14.71 6.39 -0.09
C ASN A 77 -14.77 5.34 -1.23
N HIS A 78 -14.45 5.71 -2.47
CA HIS A 78 -14.31 4.80 -3.61
C HIS A 78 -12.85 4.47 -3.95
N TRP A 79 -11.90 4.96 -3.13
CA TRP A 79 -10.50 4.58 -3.21
C TRP A 79 -10.30 3.30 -2.40
N VAL A 80 -10.11 2.19 -3.10
CA VAL A 80 -9.99 0.86 -2.52
C VAL A 80 -8.53 0.48 -2.46
N PRO A 81 -7.92 0.29 -1.28
CA PRO A 81 -6.55 -0.19 -1.22
C PRO A 81 -6.40 -1.56 -1.84
N ASP A 82 -5.24 -1.79 -2.44
CA ASP A 82 -4.85 -3.13 -2.86
C ASP A 82 -4.71 -4.03 -1.62
N GLU A 83 -5.70 -4.89 -1.43
CA GLU A 83 -5.84 -5.77 -0.28
C GLU A 83 -4.65 -6.71 -0.12
N LEU A 84 -4.13 -7.22 -1.24
CA LEU A 84 -2.96 -8.11 -1.25
C LEU A 84 -1.73 -7.38 -0.71
N HIS A 85 -1.48 -6.16 -1.18
CA HIS A 85 -0.33 -5.38 -0.72
C HIS A 85 -0.46 -4.97 0.76
N ILE A 86 -1.67 -4.67 1.25
CA ILE A 86 -1.90 -4.46 2.68
C ILE A 86 -1.60 -5.73 3.48
N MET A 87 -2.11 -6.88 3.05
CA MET A 87 -1.89 -8.15 3.74
C MET A 87 -0.40 -8.53 3.79
N LEU A 88 0.31 -8.37 2.67
CA LEU A 88 1.76 -8.62 2.61
C LEU A 88 2.51 -7.68 3.56
N ARG A 89 2.10 -6.40 3.66
CA ARG A 89 2.73 -5.43 4.56
C ARG A 89 2.50 -5.77 6.03
N ILE A 90 1.27 -6.13 6.40
CA ILE A 90 0.94 -6.57 7.77
C ILE A 90 1.77 -7.80 8.12
N THR A 91 1.78 -8.80 7.23
CA THR A 91 2.52 -10.05 7.43
C THR A 91 4.02 -9.80 7.59
N ASP A 92 4.60 -8.90 6.78
CA ASP A 92 6.00 -8.51 6.88
C ASP A 92 6.34 -7.81 8.21
N ARG A 93 5.42 -6.99 8.74
CA ARG A 93 5.59 -6.39 10.09
C ARG A 93 5.46 -7.42 11.19
N LEU A 94 4.52 -8.36 11.10
CA LEU A 94 4.41 -9.46 12.06
C LEU A 94 5.68 -10.32 12.08
N TRP A 95 6.24 -10.65 10.90
CA TRP A 95 7.52 -11.37 10.82
C TRP A 95 8.67 -10.61 11.47
N SER A 96 8.72 -9.28 11.31
CA SER A 96 9.76 -8.47 11.97
C SER A 96 9.67 -8.55 13.50
N LEU A 97 8.46 -8.62 14.05
CA LEU A 97 8.23 -8.75 15.49
C LEU A 97 8.61 -10.15 15.98
N VAL A 98 8.20 -11.20 15.27
CA VAL A 98 8.58 -12.59 15.60
C VAL A 98 10.10 -12.77 15.61
N ILE A 99 10.81 -12.22 14.63
CA ILE A 99 12.28 -12.31 14.58
C ILE A 99 12.93 -11.51 15.72
N ALA A 100 12.39 -10.33 16.05
CA ALA A 100 12.87 -9.52 17.17
C ALA A 100 12.72 -10.27 18.50
N GLU A 101 11.55 -10.87 18.75
CA GLU A 101 11.26 -11.67 19.94
C GLU A 101 12.18 -12.89 20.02
N LEU A 102 12.33 -13.66 18.94
CA LEU A 102 13.28 -14.79 18.89
C LEU A 102 14.72 -14.35 19.16
N THR A 103 15.10 -13.15 18.75
CA THR A 103 16.44 -12.61 18.99
C THR A 103 16.62 -12.22 20.46
N GLU A 104 15.61 -11.59 21.06
CA GLU A 104 15.61 -11.20 22.48
C GLU A 104 15.75 -12.42 23.41
N TYR A 105 15.07 -13.52 23.09
CA TYR A 105 15.19 -14.78 23.83
C TYR A 105 16.43 -15.62 23.46
N GLY A 106 17.30 -15.15 22.55
CA GLY A 106 18.47 -15.91 22.09
C GLY A 106 18.14 -17.18 21.29
N LEU A 107 16.90 -17.31 20.80
CA LEU A 107 16.40 -18.46 20.05
C LEU A 107 16.63 -18.31 18.54
N PHE A 108 17.02 -17.13 18.06
CA PHE A 108 17.28 -16.85 16.65
C PHE A 108 18.63 -17.44 16.16
N ASN A 109 18.73 -18.76 16.19
CA ASN A 109 19.91 -19.55 15.77
C ASN A 109 19.71 -20.20 14.38
N ASP A 110 20.69 -20.99 13.93
CA ASP A 110 20.64 -21.66 12.62
C ASP A 110 19.46 -22.64 12.49
N THR A 111 19.11 -23.34 13.58
CA THR A 111 17.97 -24.26 13.61
C THR A 111 16.66 -23.51 13.39
N ALA A 112 16.43 -22.41 14.11
CA ALA A 112 15.25 -21.58 13.94
C ALA A 112 15.15 -21.01 12.52
N ARG A 113 16.25 -20.46 11.98
CA ARG A 113 16.31 -19.97 10.60
C ARG A 113 15.97 -21.06 9.59
N LYS A 114 16.51 -22.27 9.76
CA LYS A 114 16.25 -23.41 8.87
C LYS A 114 14.78 -23.82 8.89
N ILE A 115 14.17 -23.95 10.07
CA ILE A 115 12.74 -24.29 10.21
C ILE A 115 11.88 -23.24 9.48
N ILE A 116 12.15 -21.95 9.70
CA ILE A 116 11.39 -20.87 9.05
C ILE A 116 11.51 -20.95 7.52
N VAL A 117 12.72 -21.16 6.99
CA VAL A 117 12.94 -21.28 5.53
C VAL A 117 12.24 -22.52 4.96
N GLU A 118 12.27 -23.65 5.67
CA GLU A 118 11.58 -24.87 5.24
C GLU A 118 10.06 -24.70 5.23
N GLU A 119 9.48 -24.04 6.23
CA GLU A 119 8.05 -23.72 6.28
C GLU A 119 7.63 -22.74 5.19
N MET A 120 8.43 -21.70 4.92
CA MET A 120 8.20 -20.78 3.80
C MET A 120 8.27 -21.50 2.46
N LYS A 121 9.24 -22.42 2.29
CA LYS A 121 9.35 -23.25 1.10
C LYS A 121 8.15 -24.20 0.95
N ARG A 122 7.62 -24.75 2.04
CA ARG A 122 6.41 -25.61 2.06
C ARG A 122 5.21 -24.88 1.47
N ILE A 123 5.04 -23.59 1.77
CA ILE A 123 3.99 -22.74 1.19
C ILE A 123 4.37 -22.10 -0.15
N LYS A 124 5.48 -22.54 -0.77
CA LYS A 124 5.99 -22.07 -2.08
C LYS A 124 6.40 -20.58 -2.10
N VAL A 125 6.73 -20.00 -0.95
CA VAL A 125 7.25 -18.64 -0.84
C VAL A 125 8.78 -18.68 -0.87
N LYS A 126 9.40 -17.90 -1.76
CA LYS A 126 10.86 -17.73 -1.78
C LYS A 126 11.26 -16.82 -0.62
N PHE A 127 11.88 -17.39 0.40
CA PHE A 127 12.31 -16.69 1.61
C PHE A 127 13.70 -17.17 2.03
N GLN A 128 14.59 -16.24 2.33
CA GLN A 128 15.96 -16.55 2.75
C GLN A 128 16.44 -15.55 3.80
N PHE A 129 17.40 -15.98 4.61
CA PHE A 129 18.16 -15.15 5.53
C PHE A 129 19.57 -14.93 4.98
N TRP A 130 20.15 -13.76 5.21
CA TRP A 130 21.55 -13.48 4.91
C TRP A 130 22.13 -12.52 5.96
N GLN A 131 23.43 -12.60 6.18
CA GLN A 131 24.11 -11.72 7.13
C GLN A 131 24.64 -10.48 6.40
N ILE A 132 24.43 -9.30 6.99
CA ILE A 132 25.00 -8.04 6.50
C ILE A 132 26.44 -7.97 7.02
N GLN A 133 27.42 -7.91 6.11
CA GLN A 133 28.85 -8.01 6.43
C GLN A 133 29.33 -6.91 7.38
N GLU A 134 28.76 -5.71 7.27
CA GLU A 134 29.17 -4.52 8.05
C GLU A 134 28.70 -4.58 9.51
N SER A 135 27.48 -5.04 9.76
CA SER A 135 26.84 -4.99 11.08
C SER A 135 26.80 -6.35 11.79
N LYS A 136 27.16 -7.44 11.10
CA LYS A 136 26.92 -8.84 11.51
C LYS A 136 25.44 -9.14 11.82
N THR A 137 24.52 -8.26 11.45
CA THR A 137 23.09 -8.48 11.67
C THR A 137 22.51 -9.36 10.58
N TRP A 138 21.47 -10.11 10.93
CA TRP A 138 20.72 -10.92 9.98
C TRP A 138 19.65 -10.09 9.30
N SER A 139 19.56 -10.24 7.98
CA SER A 139 18.50 -9.72 7.14
C SER A 139 17.74 -10.89 6.51
N TYR A 140 16.56 -10.60 5.96
CA TYR A 140 15.66 -11.61 5.41
C TYR A 140 14.81 -11.06 4.26
N THR A 141 14.28 -11.98 3.45
CA THR A 141 13.44 -11.62 2.30
C THR A 141 12.17 -10.91 2.77
N SER A 142 11.97 -9.68 2.27
CA SER A 142 10.71 -8.98 2.40
C SER A 142 9.62 -9.66 1.58
N LEU A 143 8.45 -9.89 2.19
CA LEU A 143 7.28 -10.39 1.45
C LEU A 143 6.68 -9.32 0.51
N MET A 144 7.04 -8.05 0.71
CA MET A 144 6.70 -6.93 -0.17
C MET A 144 7.64 -6.80 -1.38
N GLY A 145 8.60 -7.72 -1.57
CA GLY A 145 9.66 -7.60 -2.58
C GLY A 145 10.78 -6.62 -2.18
N ASN A 146 11.59 -6.16 -3.15
CA ASN A 146 12.74 -5.25 -2.95
C ASN A 146 12.37 -3.89 -2.32
N ASP A 147 11.09 -3.66 -2.09
CA ASP A 147 10.48 -2.45 -1.58
C ASP A 147 10.77 -2.14 -0.10
N LYS A 148 11.59 -2.95 0.58
CA LYS A 148 12.24 -2.56 1.85
C LYS A 148 13.41 -1.59 1.67
N ILE A 149 13.86 -1.32 0.45
CA ILE A 149 14.93 -0.35 0.21
C ILE A 149 14.31 1.04 0.02
N LYS A 150 13.99 1.69 1.15
CA LYS A 150 14.26 3.11 1.45
C LYS A 150 13.76 3.46 2.84
#